data_AF-A0A7K4B2L2-F1
#
_entry.id   AF-A0A7K4B2L2-F1
#
_cell.length_a   1.000
_cell.length_b   1.000
_cell.length_c   1.000
_cell.angle_alpha   90.00
_cell.angle_beta   90.00
_cell.angle_gamma   90.00
#
_symmetry.space_group_name_H-M   'P 1'
#
loop_
_entity.id
_entity.type
_entity.pdbx_description
1 polymer ?
#
loop_
_entity_poly.entity_id
_entity_poly.type
_entity_poly.pdbx_seq_one_letter_code
_entity_poly.pdbx_strand_id
1 'polypeptide(L)'
;IVDSLTGLFRSEYAGRGTLAERQQKLNRHMHDIFKLCDEYNAIGLVTNQVQSNPAVFFGDPTKPVGGNVVGHTATFRVYLRKSKAGKRIFRLVDSPNLPEGEATFLVEEGGLRPC
;
A
#
# COMPACT_ATOMS: atom_id res chain seq x y z
N ILE A 1 9.41 0.92 9.64
CA ILE A 1 8.70 -0.03 8.76
C ILE A 1 7.45 -0.49 9.48
N VAL A 2 6.28 -0.48 8.83
CA VAL A 2 5.01 -1.01 9.38
C VAL A 2 4.46 -2.09 8.45
N ASP A 3 4.45 -3.34 8.92
CA ASP A 3 3.97 -4.49 8.16
C ASP A 3 2.89 -5.25 8.96
N SER A 4 1.58 -5.09 8.67
CA SER A 4 0.98 -4.21 7.66
C SER A 4 0.23 -3.03 8.26
N LEU A 5 0.06 -1.98 7.46
CA LEU A 5 -0.67 -0.77 7.84
C LEU A 5 -2.13 -1.04 8.21
N THR A 6 -2.80 -1.96 7.51
CA THR A 6 -4.26 -2.15 7.66
C THR A 6 -4.66 -3.47 8.32
N GLY A 7 -3.72 -4.35 8.65
CA GLY A 7 -4.00 -5.69 9.18
C GLY A 7 -4.91 -5.67 10.41
N LEU A 8 -4.49 -4.95 11.45
CA LEU A 8 -5.25 -4.83 12.71
C LEU A 8 -6.53 -4.01 12.54
N PHE A 9 -6.49 -2.95 11.73
CA PHE A 9 -7.68 -2.14 11.45
C PHE A 9 -8.81 -2.94 10.80
N ARG A 10 -8.48 -3.99 10.03
CA ARG A 10 -9.49 -4.88 9.42
C ARG A 10 -10.09 -5.87 10.41
N SER A 11 -9.33 -6.34 11.40
CA SER A 11 -9.83 -7.28 12.41
C SER A 11 -10.64 -6.60 13.50
N GLU A 12 -10.19 -5.42 13.96
CA GLU A 12 -10.84 -4.70 15.07
C GLU A 12 -12.12 -3.98 14.64
N TYR A 13 -12.13 -3.42 13.44
CA TYR A 13 -13.24 -2.62 12.92
C TYR A 13 -13.97 -3.38 11.82
N ALA A 14 -14.64 -4.46 12.24
CA ALA A 14 -15.45 -5.30 11.36
C ALA A 14 -16.81 -4.64 11.05
N GLY A 15 -17.24 -4.77 9.80
CA GLY A 15 -18.54 -4.25 9.34
C GLY A 15 -18.54 -2.78 8.93
N ARG A 16 -19.67 -2.32 8.37
CA ARG A 16 -19.81 -0.93 7.88
C ARG A 16 -20.06 0.08 8.99
N GLY A 17 -20.64 -0.32 10.12
CA GLY A 17 -20.95 0.57 11.24
C GLY A 17 -19.72 1.17 11.92
N THR A 18 -18.58 0.50 11.85
CA THR A 18 -17.30 0.92 12.44
C THR A 18 -16.37 1.61 11.43
N LEU A 19 -16.82 1.78 10.17
CA LEU A 19 -16.01 2.31 9.08
C LEU A 19 -15.49 3.72 9.37
N ALA A 20 -16.34 4.61 9.87
CA ALA A 20 -15.98 5.99 10.13
C ALA A 20 -14.86 6.08 11.19
N GLU A 21 -15.04 5.38 12.32
CA GLU A 21 -14.05 5.32 13.40
C GLU A 21 -12.72 4.73 12.90
N ARG A 22 -12.79 3.64 12.12
CA ARG A 22 -11.62 3.04 11.48
C ARG A 22 -10.87 4.04 10.60
N GLN A 23 -11.58 4.78 9.75
CA GLN A 23 -10.95 5.77 8.86
C GLN A 23 -10.31 6.92 9.65
N GLN A 24 -10.94 7.39 10.72
CA GLN A 24 -10.39 8.44 11.58
C GLN A 24 -9.12 7.97 12.31
N LYS A 25 -9.15 6.77 12.90
CA LYS A 25 -8.00 6.21 13.62
C LYS A 25 -6.84 5.89 12.68
N LEU A 26 -7.14 5.35 11.50
CA LEU A 26 -6.15 5.11 10.44
C LEU A 26 -5.50 6.42 9.96
N ASN A 27 -6.30 7.48 9.78
CA ASN A 27 -5.80 8.79 9.39
C ASN A 27 -4.81 9.35 10.43
N ARG A 28 -5.18 9.28 11.72
CA ARG A 28 -4.30 9.71 12.81
C ARG A 28 -3.01 8.91 12.83
N HIS A 29 -3.10 7.58 12.73
CA HIS A 29 -1.93 6.70 12.72
C HIS A 29 -0.96 7.04 11.58
N MET A 30 -1.46 7.30 10.37
CA MET A 30 -0.61 7.72 9.25
C MET A 30 0.04 9.08 9.49
N HIS A 31 -0.68 10.06 10.04
CA HIS A 31 -0.11 11.37 10.37
C HIS A 31 0.97 11.28 11.46
N ASP A 32 0.81 10.37 12.42
CA ASP A 32 1.83 10.13 13.45
C ASP A 32 3.10 9.52 12.83
N ILE A 33 2.96 8.59 11.87
CA ILE A 33 4.09 8.06 11.09
C ILE A 33 4.78 9.18 10.31
N PHE A 34 4.01 10.05 9.65
CA PHE A 34 4.58 11.18 8.90
C PHE A 34 5.38 12.13 9.79
N LYS A 35 4.83 12.51 10.95
CA LYS A 35 5.54 13.36 11.91
C LYS A 35 6.85 12.74 12.36
N LEU A 36 6.85 11.45 12.67
CA LEU A 36 8.08 10.72 13.04
C LEU A 36 9.09 10.69 11.87
N CYS A 37 8.63 10.49 10.64
CA CYS A 37 9.54 10.50 9.49
C CYS A 37 10.16 11.88 9.27
N ASP A 38 9.36 12.94 9.42
CA ASP A 38 9.80 14.33 9.24
C ASP A 38 10.77 14.76 10.36
N GLU A 39 10.43 14.49 11.62
CA GLU A 39 11.24 14.86 12.79
C GLU A 39 12.63 14.19 12.78
N TYR A 40 12.71 12.94 12.34
CA TYR A 40 13.95 12.17 12.34
C TYR A 40 14.62 12.06 10.96
N ASN A 41 14.11 12.76 9.94
CA ASN A 41 14.55 12.65 8.55
C ASN A 41 14.69 11.18 8.08
N ALA A 42 13.65 10.39 8.38
CA ALA A 42 13.60 8.94 8.16
C ALA A 42 12.60 8.57 7.06
N ILE A 43 12.68 7.32 6.58
CA ILE A 43 11.76 6.79 5.57
C ILE A 43 10.66 5.94 6.23
N GLY A 44 9.41 6.34 6.01
CA GLY A 44 8.23 5.57 6.38
C GLY A 44 7.83 4.57 5.31
N LEU A 45 8.23 3.30 5.46
CA LEU A 45 7.77 2.21 4.59
C LEU A 45 6.63 1.42 5.25
N VAL A 46 5.53 1.24 4.52
CA VAL A 46 4.36 0.50 4.98
C VAL A 46 3.91 -0.51 3.94
N THR A 47 3.46 -1.69 4.38
CA THR A 47 2.80 -2.68 3.50
C THR A 47 1.28 -2.55 3.65
N ASN A 48 0.55 -2.94 2.61
CA ASN A 48 -0.90 -2.89 2.63
C ASN A 48 -1.52 -4.11 1.95
N GLN A 49 -2.65 -4.55 2.48
CA GLN A 49 -3.47 -5.58 1.87
C GLN A 49 -4.31 -5.01 0.73
N VAL A 50 -4.76 -5.91 -0.12
CA VAL A 50 -5.69 -5.63 -1.19
C VAL A 50 -7.01 -6.38 -0.98
N GLN A 51 -8.04 -5.94 -1.69
CA GLN A 51 -9.34 -6.61 -1.78
C GLN A 51 -9.82 -6.64 -3.24
N SER A 52 -10.61 -7.67 -3.57
CA SER A 52 -11.21 -7.79 -4.91
C SER A 52 -12.37 -6.81 -5.06
N ASN A 53 -12.44 -6.13 -6.20
CA ASN A 53 -13.58 -5.34 -6.63
C ASN A 53 -14.43 -6.14 -7.64
N PRO A 54 -15.56 -6.73 -7.24
CA PRO A 54 -16.37 -7.58 -8.11
C PRO A 54 -17.04 -6.83 -9.28
N ALA A 55 -17.06 -5.49 -9.24
CA ALA A 55 -17.60 -4.68 -10.32
C ALA A 55 -16.66 -4.55 -11.54
N VAL A 56 -15.41 -5.01 -11.42
CA VAL A 56 -14.43 -4.98 -12.52
C VAL A 56 -14.47 -6.31 -13.26
N PHE A 57 -15.08 -6.30 -14.45
CA PHE A 57 -15.18 -7.48 -15.32
C PHE A 57 -13.97 -7.66 -16.23
N PHE A 58 -13.21 -6.58 -16.50
CA PHE A 58 -12.02 -6.59 -17.34
C PHE A 58 -10.87 -5.84 -16.67
N GLY A 59 -9.66 -6.40 -16.73
CA GLY A 59 -8.46 -5.83 -16.10
C GLY A 59 -8.22 -6.36 -14.69
N ASP A 60 -7.37 -5.67 -13.93
CA ASP A 60 -7.03 -6.06 -12.57
C ASP A 60 -8.15 -5.64 -11.59
N PRO A 61 -8.86 -6.59 -10.95
CA PRO A 61 -9.94 -6.27 -10.02
C PRO A 61 -9.41 -5.85 -8.64
N THR A 62 -8.10 -5.84 -8.42
CA THR A 62 -7.48 -5.63 -7.13
C THR A 62 -7.50 -4.16 -6.74
N LYS A 63 -7.99 -3.86 -5.53
CA LYS A 63 -7.96 -2.50 -4.95
C LYS A 63 -7.24 -2.49 -3.60
N PRO A 64 -6.42 -1.47 -3.30
CA PRO A 64 -5.81 -1.33 -1.99
C PRO A 64 -6.86 -1.04 -0.90
N VAL A 65 -6.63 -1.56 0.31
CA VAL A 65 -7.47 -1.29 1.47
C VAL A 65 -7.11 0.06 2.10
N GLY A 66 -8.05 0.67 2.83
CA GLY A 66 -7.84 1.93 3.56
C GLY A 66 -8.47 3.17 2.91
N GLY A 67 -8.99 3.02 1.69
CA GLY A 67 -9.77 4.04 1.00
C GLY A 67 -9.00 5.36 0.77
N ASN A 68 -9.74 6.46 0.69
CA ASN A 68 -9.18 7.77 0.39
C ASN A 68 -8.19 8.27 1.45
N VAL A 69 -8.33 7.85 2.71
CA VAL A 69 -7.37 8.20 3.78
C VAL A 69 -5.97 7.73 3.39
N VAL A 70 -5.80 6.44 3.12
CA VAL A 70 -4.50 5.91 2.69
C VAL A 70 -4.08 6.50 1.34
N GLY A 71 -5.04 6.66 0.43
CA GLY A 71 -4.79 7.19 -0.91
C GLY A 71 -4.26 8.63 -0.93
N HIS A 72 -4.70 9.49 -0.02
CA HIS A 72 -4.26 10.88 0.05
C HIS A 72 -3.08 11.11 0.97
N THR A 73 -2.90 10.27 2.01
CA THR A 73 -1.81 10.46 2.97
C THR A 73 -0.50 9.84 2.48
N ALA A 74 -0.51 8.71 1.77
CA ALA A 74 0.72 8.09 1.26
C ALA A 74 1.34 8.91 0.11
N THR A 75 2.61 9.32 0.25
CA THR A 75 3.33 10.12 -0.77
C THR A 75 3.67 9.33 -2.02
N PHE A 76 4.13 8.09 -1.86
CA PHE A 76 4.43 7.18 -2.96
C PHE A 76 3.62 5.91 -2.80
N ARG A 77 3.01 5.44 -3.89
CA ARG A 77 2.26 4.19 -3.89
C ARG A 77 2.83 3.27 -4.95
N VAL A 78 3.27 2.09 -4.51
CA VAL A 78 3.82 1.06 -5.39
C VAL A 78 2.93 -0.17 -5.33
N TYR A 79 2.45 -0.60 -6.49
CA TYR A 79 1.65 -1.81 -6.65
C TYR A 79 2.53 -2.98 -7.09
N LEU A 80 2.55 -4.03 -6.27
CA LEU A 80 3.32 -5.25 -6.55
C LEU A 80 2.41 -6.29 -7.20
N ARG A 81 2.83 -6.83 -8.34
CA ARG A 81 2.12 -7.93 -9.01
C ARG A 81 3.05 -9.06 -9.42
N LYS A 82 2.50 -10.28 -9.48
CA LYS A 82 3.20 -11.45 -10.03
C LYS A 82 3.28 -11.35 -11.55
N SER A 83 4.41 -11.75 -12.12
CA SER A 83 4.63 -11.87 -13.56
C SER A 83 5.03 -13.31 -13.93
N LYS A 84 5.31 -13.56 -15.19
CA LYS A 84 5.74 -14.88 -15.71
C LYS A 84 7.16 -15.23 -15.22
N ALA A 85 7.50 -16.52 -15.27
CA ALA A 85 8.83 -17.05 -14.96
C ALA A 85 9.37 -16.61 -13.58
N GLY A 86 8.51 -16.61 -12.55
CA GLY A 86 8.89 -16.26 -11.18
C GLY A 86 9.11 -14.77 -10.92
N LYS A 87 9.11 -13.92 -11.96
CA LYS A 87 9.32 -12.47 -11.84
C LYS A 87 8.17 -11.78 -11.10
N ARG A 88 8.47 -10.59 -10.59
CA ARG A 88 7.55 -9.65 -9.95
C ARG A 88 7.73 -8.27 -10.57
N ILE A 89 6.69 -7.46 -10.52
CA ILE A 89 6.70 -6.10 -11.05
C ILE A 89 6.35 -5.14 -9.91
N PHE A 90 7.18 -4.14 -9.71
CA PHE A 90 6.86 -2.92 -8.97
C PHE A 90 6.30 -1.91 -9.96
N ARG A 91 5.02 -1.55 -9.83
CA ARG A 91 4.43 -0.44 -10.58
C ARG A 91 4.28 0.77 -9.67
N LEU A 92 4.92 1.88 -9.99
CA LEU A 92 4.63 3.15 -9.35
C LEU A 92 3.27 3.65 -9.85
N VAL A 93 2.28 3.67 -8.96
CA VAL A 93 0.90 4.07 -9.28
C VAL A 93 0.60 5.50 -8.85
N ASP A 94 1.41 6.08 -7.98
CA ASP A 94 1.26 7.45 -7.52
C ASP A 94 2.57 8.01 -6.96
N SER A 95 2.85 9.27 -7.27
CA SER A 95 4.04 10.01 -6.85
C SER A 95 3.82 11.50 -7.07
N PRO A 96 4.37 12.38 -6.21
CA PRO A 96 4.28 13.83 -6.40
C PRO A 96 5.15 14.34 -7.56
N ASN A 97 6.20 13.62 -7.95
CA ASN A 97 7.26 14.15 -8.81
C ASN A 97 7.85 13.15 -9.82
N LEU A 98 7.41 11.89 -9.82
CA LEU A 98 7.89 10.87 -10.75
C LEU A 98 6.76 10.42 -11.69
N PRO A 99 7.04 10.18 -12.97
CA PRO A 99 6.05 9.58 -13.87
C PRO A 99 5.73 8.15 -13.43
N GLU A 100 4.55 7.65 -13.81
CA GLU A 100 4.23 6.23 -13.69
C GLU A 100 5.29 5.37 -14.39
N GLY A 101 5.67 4.26 -13.77
CA GLY A 101 6.70 3.37 -14.29
C GLY A 101 6.62 1.98 -13.67
N GLU A 102 7.21 1.00 -14.37
CA GLU A 102 7.31 -0.37 -13.90
C GLU A 102 8.78 -0.81 -13.82
N ALA A 103 9.13 -1.51 -12.75
CA ALA A 103 10.42 -2.18 -12.58
C ALA A 103 10.20 -3.66 -12.32
N THR A 104 10.96 -4.52 -13.00
CA THR A 104 10.85 -5.98 -12.85
C THR A 104 11.95 -6.50 -11.95
N PHE A 105 11.63 -7.46 -11.10
CA PHE A 105 12.56 -8.07 -10.16
C PHE A 105 12.26 -9.54 -9.90
N LEU A 106 13.23 -10.25 -9.35
CA LEU A 106 13.11 -11.62 -8.84
C LEU A 106 13.25 -11.60 -7.32
N VAL A 107 12.59 -12.56 -6.67
CA VAL A 107 12.74 -12.82 -5.24
C VAL A 107 13.53 -14.12 -5.13
N GLU A 108 14.76 -14.01 -4.67
CA GLU A 108 15.70 -15.10 -4.47
C GLU A 108 16.03 -15.23 -2.97
N GLU A 109 16.74 -16.28 -2.56
CA GLU A 109 17.09 -16.48 -1.13
C GLU A 109 17.89 -15.31 -0.56
N GLY A 110 18.75 -14.69 -1.39
CA GLY A 110 19.52 -13.49 -1.03
C GLY A 110 18.73 -12.19 -1.04
N GLY A 111 17.43 -12.21 -1.39
CA GLY A 111 16.56 -11.04 -1.43
C GLY A 111 16.09 -10.65 -2.83
N LEU A 112 15.97 -9.34 -3.07
CA LEU A 112 15.44 -8.80 -4.34
C LEU A 112 16.56 -8.62 -5.36
N ARG A 113 16.42 -9.25 -6.54
CA ARG A 113 17.34 -9.08 -7.66
C ARG A 113 16.68 -8.32 -8.82
N PRO A 114 17.24 -7.18 -9.29
CA PRO A 114 16.79 -6.51 -10.50
C PRO A 114 16.85 -7.43 -11.72
N CYS A 115 15.89 -7.28 -12.63
CA CYS A 115 15.80 -8.04 -13.88
C CYS A 115 16.00 -7.16 -15.10
#